data_AF-A0A5R9NZ46-F1
#
_entry.id   AF-A0A5R9NZ46-F1
#
_cell.length_a   1.000
_cell.length_b   1.000
_cell.length_c   1.000
_cell.angle_alpha   90.00
_cell.angle_beta   90.00
_cell.angle_gamma   90.00
#
_symmetry.space_group_name_H-M   'P 1'
#
loop_
_entity.id
_entity.type
_entity.pdbx_description
1 polymer ?
#
loop_
_entity_poly.entity_id
_entity_poly.type
_entity_poly.pdbx_seq_one_letter_code
_entity_poly.pdbx_strand_id
1 'polypeptide(L)'
;MSFYLKDMLVCGKPPLKLTKALVVISEMLHQTWFDMLEGSEISKGSCVLSSLTVRDFLFQAGIHDAVVEPVFTFMEAQQDGVMIHNLGIGKPDEPPSSPTHWAGHMVVVSREAGYLIDTTLYPAQRPQWPDLPNMIAVPLNGDGTVFGEFDALAGLQIPRDETGYSFDIAWLHTPTNVGWKRAPDVGNQRRKRKLVVEKMIAMFKSGSHRQQ
;
A
#
# COMPACT_ATOMS: atom_id res chain seq x y z
N MET A 1 18.44 2.05 4.16
CA MET A 1 18.65 1.72 2.73
C MET A 1 17.29 1.64 2.09
N SER A 2 17.11 2.26 0.93
CA SER A 2 15.90 2.20 0.12
C SER A 2 16.27 1.99 -1.34
N PHE A 3 15.36 1.44 -2.13
CA PHE A 3 15.53 1.23 -3.56
C PHE A 3 14.17 1.20 -4.27
N TYR A 4 14.17 1.47 -5.57
CA TYR A 4 12.95 1.43 -6.38
C TYR A 4 12.82 0.10 -7.13
N LEU A 5 11.59 -0.43 -7.17
CA LEU A 5 11.13 -1.47 -8.08
C LEU A 5 10.04 -0.86 -8.96
N LYS A 6 10.39 -0.44 -10.18
CA LYS A 6 9.53 0.42 -11.01
C LYS A 6 9.05 1.65 -10.22
N ASP A 7 7.76 1.74 -9.94
CA ASP A 7 7.08 2.81 -9.22
C ASP A 7 6.81 2.49 -7.74
N MET A 8 7.37 1.38 -7.24
CA MET A 8 7.37 1.03 -5.81
C MET A 8 8.68 1.44 -5.14
N LEU A 9 8.59 2.28 -4.10
CA LEU A 9 9.69 2.49 -3.17
C LEU A 9 9.72 1.37 -2.13
N VAL A 10 10.85 0.70 -2.00
CA VAL A 10 11.08 -0.32 -0.97
C VAL A 10 12.09 0.21 0.04
N CYS A 11 11.68 0.29 1.31
CA CYS A 11 12.51 0.74 2.42
C CYS A 11 13.03 -0.47 3.23
N GLY A 12 14.23 -0.35 3.79
CA GLY A 12 14.82 -1.39 4.63
C GLY A 12 15.44 -2.55 3.85
N LYS A 13 15.40 -3.76 4.43
CA LYS A 13 15.95 -5.00 3.85
C LYS A 13 14.92 -6.13 3.99
N PRO A 14 13.93 -6.22 3.09
CA PRO A 14 12.92 -7.27 3.16
C PRO A 14 13.56 -8.66 2.97
N PRO A 15 12.99 -9.73 3.55
CA PRO A 15 13.43 -11.09 3.26
C PRO A 15 13.38 -11.38 1.76
N LEU A 16 14.32 -12.19 1.23
CA LEU A 16 14.44 -12.47 -0.20
C LEU A 16 13.12 -12.90 -0.85
N LYS A 17 12.31 -13.70 -0.14
CA LYS A 17 11.00 -14.15 -0.61
C LYS A 17 10.04 -12.97 -0.81
N LEU A 18 9.99 -12.04 0.14
CA LEU A 18 9.21 -10.82 0.03
C LEU A 18 9.78 -9.92 -1.08
N THR A 19 11.10 -9.76 -1.20
CA THR A 19 11.72 -9.01 -2.30
C THR A 19 11.25 -9.51 -3.67
N LYS A 20 11.29 -10.83 -3.91
CA LYS A 20 10.80 -11.43 -5.16
C LYS A 20 9.31 -11.18 -5.38
N ALA A 21 8.52 -11.20 -4.32
CA ALA A 21 7.08 -10.92 -4.40
C ALA A 21 6.81 -9.44 -4.72
N LEU A 22 7.57 -8.51 -4.12
CA LEU A 22 7.46 -7.07 -4.37
C LEU A 22 7.81 -6.72 -5.83
N VAL A 23 8.80 -7.41 -6.43
CA VAL A 23 9.07 -7.27 -7.87
C VAL A 23 7.81 -7.59 -8.67
N VAL A 24 7.20 -8.76 -8.44
CA VAL A 24 5.97 -9.15 -9.16
C VAL A 24 4.82 -8.17 -8.91
N ILE A 25 4.62 -7.71 -7.68
CA ILE A 25 3.59 -6.71 -7.35
C ILE A 25 3.83 -5.43 -8.16
N SER A 26 5.04 -4.89 -8.12
CA SER A 26 5.41 -3.66 -8.81
C SER A 26 5.27 -3.78 -10.33
N GLU A 27 5.49 -4.96 -10.89
CA GLU A 27 5.45 -5.17 -12.33
C GLU A 27 4.06 -5.50 -12.87
N MET A 28 3.27 -6.25 -12.10
CA MET A 28 2.10 -6.96 -12.62
C MET A 28 0.78 -6.46 -12.06
N LEU A 29 0.74 -5.95 -10.82
CA LEU A 29 -0.55 -5.71 -10.13
C LEU A 29 -1.48 -4.81 -10.96
N HIS A 30 -1.06 -3.57 -11.19
CA HIS A 30 -1.90 -2.59 -11.88
C HIS A 30 -2.03 -2.91 -13.37
N GLN A 31 -0.96 -3.35 -14.03
CA GLN A 31 -1.00 -3.72 -15.45
C GLN A 31 -1.98 -4.86 -15.72
N THR A 32 -1.98 -5.90 -14.89
CA THR A 32 -2.87 -7.05 -15.09
C THR A 32 -4.33 -6.68 -14.88
N TRP A 33 -4.62 -5.78 -13.94
CA TRP A 33 -5.95 -5.22 -13.77
C TRP A 33 -6.37 -4.34 -14.95
N PHE A 34 -5.47 -3.48 -15.43
CA PHE A 34 -5.69 -2.62 -16.60
C PHE A 34 -6.07 -3.47 -17.83
N ASP A 35 -5.28 -4.50 -18.13
CA ASP A 35 -5.54 -5.41 -19.25
C ASP A 35 -6.88 -6.16 -19.08
N MET A 36 -7.21 -6.58 -17.85
CA MET A 36 -8.44 -7.33 -17.55
C MET A 36 -9.71 -6.46 -17.55
N LEU A 37 -9.56 -5.15 -17.36
CA LEU A 37 -10.64 -4.17 -17.33
C LEU A 37 -10.61 -3.26 -18.56
N GLU A 38 -10.08 -3.76 -19.68
CA GLU A 38 -10.11 -3.10 -21.00
C GLU A 38 -9.56 -1.67 -20.96
N GLY A 39 -8.46 -1.47 -20.23
CA GLY A 39 -7.77 -0.19 -20.14
C GLY A 39 -8.23 0.71 -18.98
N SER A 40 -8.97 0.17 -18.01
CA SER A 40 -9.40 0.91 -16.83
C SER A 40 -8.38 0.89 -15.70
N GLU A 41 -8.00 2.07 -15.20
CA GLU A 41 -7.04 2.28 -14.10
C GLU A 41 -7.66 2.13 -12.68
N ILE A 42 -8.80 1.44 -12.56
CA ILE A 42 -9.55 1.30 -11.29
C ILE A 42 -8.68 0.81 -10.14
N SER A 43 -7.73 -0.09 -10.41
CA SER A 43 -6.86 -0.66 -9.36
C SER A 43 -5.97 0.37 -8.67
N LYS A 44 -5.55 1.43 -9.38
CA LYS A 44 -4.72 2.53 -8.81
C LYS A 44 -5.51 3.40 -7.83
N GLY A 45 -6.84 3.45 -7.99
CA GLY A 45 -7.76 4.20 -7.13
C GLY A 45 -8.56 3.35 -6.14
N SER A 46 -8.38 2.02 -6.13
CA SER A 46 -9.11 1.12 -5.20
C SER A 46 -8.12 0.38 -4.30
N CYS A 47 -7.93 0.91 -3.08
CA CYS A 47 -7.15 0.27 -2.02
C CYS A 47 -7.76 -1.09 -1.62
N VAL A 48 -9.09 -1.22 -1.65
CA VAL A 48 -9.77 -2.49 -1.35
C VAL A 48 -9.42 -3.57 -2.36
N LEU A 49 -9.58 -3.27 -3.65
CA LEU A 49 -9.31 -4.23 -4.72
C LEU A 49 -7.84 -4.65 -4.73
N SER A 50 -6.94 -3.68 -4.67
CA SER A 50 -5.50 -3.90 -4.77
C SER A 50 -4.96 -4.65 -3.55
N SER A 51 -5.31 -4.25 -2.33
CA SER A 51 -4.81 -4.92 -1.12
C SER A 51 -5.36 -6.34 -0.95
N LEU A 52 -6.61 -6.63 -1.35
CA LEU A 52 -7.11 -8.02 -1.40
C LEU A 52 -6.34 -8.86 -2.43
N THR A 53 -6.01 -8.27 -3.59
CA THR A 53 -5.24 -8.96 -4.64
C THR A 53 -3.82 -9.27 -4.16
N VAL A 54 -3.15 -8.29 -3.56
CA VAL A 54 -1.80 -8.43 -3.01
C VAL A 54 -1.78 -9.47 -1.89
N ARG A 55 -2.71 -9.43 -0.94
CA ARG A 55 -2.82 -10.46 0.11
C ARG A 55 -2.99 -11.86 -0.48
N ASP A 56 -3.94 -12.04 -1.40
CA ASP A 56 -4.22 -13.34 -2.01
C ASP A 56 -2.99 -13.88 -2.78
N PHE A 57 -2.26 -12.98 -3.45
CA PHE A 57 -0.99 -13.29 -4.11
C PHE A 57 0.11 -13.68 -3.13
N LEU A 58 0.37 -12.87 -2.08
CA LEU A 58 1.40 -13.15 -1.08
C LEU A 58 1.15 -14.48 -0.38
N PHE A 59 -0.11 -14.77 -0.04
CA PHE A 59 -0.51 -16.05 0.54
C PHE A 59 -0.14 -17.21 -0.40
N GLN A 60 -0.50 -17.14 -1.69
CA GLN A 60 -0.15 -18.19 -2.66
C GLN A 60 1.35 -18.26 -2.99
N ALA A 61 2.09 -17.16 -2.82
CA ALA A 61 3.55 -17.13 -2.90
C ALA A 61 4.22 -17.73 -1.65
N GLY A 62 3.43 -18.07 -0.62
CA GLY A 62 3.85 -18.72 0.61
C GLY A 62 4.23 -17.77 1.75
N ILE A 63 3.77 -16.53 1.71
CA ILE A 63 3.82 -15.57 2.83
C ILE A 63 2.42 -15.60 3.46
N HIS A 64 2.16 -16.63 4.27
CA HIS A 64 0.81 -16.98 4.71
C HIS A 64 0.26 -16.05 5.81
N ASP A 65 1.13 -15.31 6.49
CA ASP A 65 0.77 -14.34 7.52
C ASP A 65 0.34 -12.98 6.92
N ALA A 66 0.36 -12.83 5.59
CA ALA A 66 -0.09 -11.62 4.93
C ALA A 66 -1.59 -11.39 5.19
N VAL A 67 -1.91 -10.25 5.80
CA VAL A 67 -3.27 -9.81 6.12
C VAL A 67 -3.53 -8.43 5.53
N VAL A 68 -4.81 -8.08 5.34
CA VAL A 68 -5.20 -6.71 5.01
C VAL A 68 -5.52 -5.97 6.31
N GLU A 69 -5.03 -4.75 6.46
CA GLU A 69 -5.28 -3.92 7.62
C GLU A 69 -5.93 -2.60 7.19
N PRO A 70 -7.07 -2.21 7.80
CA PRO A 70 -7.62 -0.87 7.64
C PRO A 70 -6.74 0.15 8.36
N VAL A 71 -6.38 1.21 7.66
CA VAL A 71 -5.53 2.28 8.15
C VAL A 71 -6.12 3.65 7.82
N PHE A 72 -5.75 4.62 8.64
CA PHE A 72 -5.76 6.03 8.31
C PHE A 72 -4.35 6.39 7.82
N THR A 73 -4.21 6.77 6.55
CA THR A 73 -2.92 7.26 6.04
C THR A 73 -2.87 8.77 6.21
N PHE A 74 -1.87 9.25 6.94
CA PHE A 74 -1.62 10.67 7.14
C PHE A 74 -0.32 11.07 6.45
N MET A 75 -0.37 12.17 5.72
CA MET A 75 0.78 12.77 5.03
C MET A 75 0.88 14.24 5.39
N GLU A 76 2.08 14.74 5.60
CA GLU A 76 2.33 16.17 5.76
C GLU A 76 3.63 16.60 5.11
N ALA A 77 3.63 17.82 4.59
CA ALA A 77 4.83 18.51 4.15
C ALA A 77 5.02 19.77 5.01
N GLN A 78 6.26 20.03 5.39
CA GLN A 78 6.64 21.22 6.13
C GLN A 78 7.75 21.99 5.38
N GLN A 79 7.77 23.30 5.61
CA GLN A 79 8.81 24.23 5.19
C GLN A 79 9.28 24.99 6.43
N ASP A 80 10.55 24.84 6.80
CA ASP A 80 11.14 25.48 7.99
C ASP A 80 10.39 25.18 9.31
N GLY A 81 9.75 24.01 9.39
CA GLY A 81 8.94 23.59 10.54
C GLY A 81 7.51 24.10 10.51
N VAL A 82 7.10 24.81 9.46
CA VAL A 82 5.73 25.24 9.23
C VAL A 82 5.06 24.29 8.26
N MET A 83 3.93 23.70 8.65
CA MET A 83 3.15 22.83 7.77
C MET A 83 2.63 23.62 6.56
N ILE A 84 3.04 23.20 5.36
CA ILE A 84 2.60 23.80 4.10
C ILE A 84 1.45 23.03 3.46
N HIS A 85 1.32 21.74 3.78
CA HIS A 85 0.21 20.90 3.31
C HIS A 85 0.06 19.66 4.19
N ASN A 86 -1.16 19.10 4.22
CA ASN A 86 -1.40 17.76 4.74
C ASN A 86 -2.49 17.06 3.93
N LEU A 87 -2.52 15.73 4.02
CA LEU A 87 -3.56 14.90 3.45
C LEU A 87 -3.84 13.73 4.39
N GLY A 88 -5.12 13.53 4.68
CA GLY A 88 -5.63 12.35 5.35
C GLY A 88 -6.39 11.44 4.37
N ILE A 89 -6.15 10.14 4.43
CA ILE A 89 -6.90 9.14 3.65
C ILE A 89 -7.50 8.12 4.61
N GLY A 90 -8.82 8.03 4.63
CA GLY A 90 -9.52 7.03 5.43
C GLY A 90 -9.61 7.34 6.91
N LYS A 91 -9.68 8.63 7.29
CA LYS A 91 -9.88 9.04 8.67
C LYS A 91 -11.23 8.50 9.18
N PRO A 92 -11.26 7.74 10.29
CA PRO A 92 -12.48 7.02 10.72
C PRO A 92 -13.72 7.88 10.95
N ASP A 93 -13.52 9.12 11.41
CA ASP A 93 -14.62 10.01 11.79
C ASP A 93 -15.11 10.90 10.64
N GLU A 94 -14.52 10.77 9.45
CA GLU A 94 -14.92 11.53 8.28
C GLU A 94 -15.89 10.71 7.41
N PRO A 95 -17.04 11.29 7.00
CA PRO A 95 -17.96 10.60 6.13
C PRO A 95 -17.31 10.31 4.78
N PRO A 96 -17.66 9.20 4.10
CA PRO A 96 -17.12 8.93 2.79
C PRO A 96 -17.59 10.01 1.81
N SER A 97 -16.71 10.37 0.88
CA SER A 97 -17.02 11.34 -0.19
C SER A 97 -18.16 10.89 -1.12
N SER A 98 -18.55 9.61 -1.06
CA SER A 98 -19.69 9.04 -1.77
C SER A 98 -20.40 8.00 -0.89
N PRO A 99 -21.73 7.87 -0.93
CA PRO A 99 -22.49 6.86 -0.19
C PRO A 99 -22.06 5.42 -0.46
N THR A 100 -21.43 5.16 -1.61
CA THR A 100 -20.99 3.83 -2.04
C THR A 100 -19.52 3.53 -1.71
N HIS A 101 -18.78 4.52 -1.22
CA HIS A 101 -17.37 4.38 -0.88
C HIS A 101 -17.18 4.12 0.60
N TRP A 102 -16.20 3.29 0.91
CA TRP A 102 -15.75 3.09 2.28
C TRP A 102 -14.81 4.24 2.68
N ALA A 103 -15.09 4.89 3.80
CA ALA A 103 -14.25 5.92 4.40
C ALA A 103 -13.06 5.27 5.13
N GLY A 104 -12.11 4.74 4.36
CA GLY A 104 -10.94 4.07 4.89
C GLY A 104 -9.85 3.91 3.85
N HIS A 105 -8.64 3.61 4.31
CA HIS A 105 -7.56 3.12 3.46
C HIS A 105 -7.20 1.70 3.87
N MET A 106 -6.74 0.88 2.94
CA MET A 106 -6.40 -0.51 3.25
C MET A 106 -5.06 -0.87 2.66
N VAL A 107 -4.21 -1.45 3.50
CA VAL A 107 -2.85 -1.89 3.15
C VAL A 107 -2.71 -3.38 3.40
N VAL A 108 -1.60 -3.96 2.96
CA VAL A 108 -1.23 -5.35 3.29
C VAL A 108 -0.08 -5.35 4.28
N VAL A 109 -0.18 -6.18 5.31
CA VAL A 109 0.84 -6.33 6.34
C VAL A 109 1.25 -7.79 6.44
N SER A 110 2.56 -8.04 6.52
CA SER A 110 3.12 -9.33 6.95
C SER A 110 3.97 -9.06 8.19
N ARG A 111 3.50 -9.53 9.34
CA ARG A 111 4.17 -9.33 10.63
C ARG A 111 5.44 -10.18 10.72
N GLU A 112 5.44 -11.38 10.16
CA GLU A 112 6.62 -12.26 10.12
C GLU A 112 7.71 -11.68 9.21
N ALA A 113 7.33 -11.11 8.06
CA ALA A 113 8.30 -10.41 7.22
C ALA A 113 8.70 -9.05 7.82
N GLY A 114 7.87 -8.47 8.68
CA GLY A 114 8.07 -7.16 9.31
C GLY A 114 7.78 -5.98 8.37
N TYR A 115 6.79 -6.12 7.47
CA TYR A 115 6.53 -5.13 6.41
C TYR A 115 5.05 -4.76 6.25
N LEU A 116 4.84 -3.49 5.89
CA LEU A 116 3.61 -2.94 5.32
C LEU A 116 3.81 -2.67 3.83
N ILE A 117 2.77 -2.91 3.04
CA ILE A 117 2.74 -2.69 1.59
C ILE A 117 1.48 -1.89 1.24
N ASP A 118 1.68 -0.72 0.66
CA ASP A 118 0.63 0.13 0.11
C ASP A 118 0.85 0.29 -1.40
N THR A 119 -0.13 -0.13 -2.19
CA THR A 119 -0.04 -0.07 -3.65
C THR A 119 -0.94 0.98 -4.27
N THR A 120 -1.44 1.96 -3.49
CA THR A 120 -2.56 2.80 -3.93
C THR A 120 -2.40 4.28 -3.60
N LEU A 121 -1.16 4.78 -3.61
CA LEU A 121 -0.86 6.19 -3.37
C LEU A 121 -1.00 7.10 -4.60
N TYR A 122 -1.33 6.56 -5.78
CA TYR A 122 -1.53 7.35 -7.01
C TYR A 122 -2.47 8.57 -6.83
N PRO A 123 -3.62 8.49 -6.12
CA PRO A 123 -4.50 9.64 -5.93
C PRO A 123 -3.97 10.66 -4.89
N ALA A 124 -2.95 10.27 -4.12
CA ALA A 124 -2.37 11.09 -3.06
C ALA A 124 -1.29 12.05 -3.58
N GLN A 125 -0.94 12.01 -4.86
CA GLN A 125 0.05 12.90 -5.46
C GLN A 125 -0.35 14.38 -5.31
N ARG A 126 0.57 15.22 -4.83
CA ARG A 126 0.37 16.67 -4.68
C ARG A 126 1.63 17.43 -5.11
N PRO A 127 1.51 18.69 -5.56
CA PRO A 127 2.66 19.54 -5.85
C PRO A 127 3.62 19.73 -4.66
N GLN A 128 3.12 19.59 -3.42
CA GLN A 128 3.90 19.77 -2.19
C GLN A 128 4.76 18.54 -1.81
N TRP A 129 4.62 17.42 -2.51
CA TRP A 129 5.46 16.24 -2.37
C TRP A 129 5.64 15.57 -3.74
N PRO A 130 6.40 16.21 -4.66
CA PRO A 130 6.51 15.72 -6.03
C PRO A 130 7.14 14.32 -6.13
N ASP A 131 7.87 13.89 -5.11
CA ASP A 131 8.59 12.62 -5.06
C ASP A 131 7.84 11.50 -4.31
N LEU A 132 6.56 11.70 -3.95
CA LEU A 132 5.75 10.65 -3.34
C LEU A 132 5.70 9.44 -4.30
N PRO A 133 6.21 8.26 -3.92
CA PRO A 133 6.10 7.07 -4.75
C PRO A 133 4.64 6.59 -4.82
N ASN A 134 4.26 6.00 -5.95
CA ASN A 134 2.89 5.52 -6.15
C ASN A 134 2.57 4.24 -5.37
N MET A 135 3.60 3.45 -5.06
CA MET A 135 3.54 2.29 -4.19
C MET A 135 4.69 2.32 -3.19
N ILE A 136 4.47 1.80 -2.00
CA ILE A 136 5.47 1.75 -0.94
C ILE A 136 5.44 0.38 -0.27
N ALA A 137 6.63 -0.18 0.00
CA ALA A 137 6.83 -1.24 0.98
C ALA A 137 7.80 -0.76 2.06
N VAL A 138 7.33 -0.65 3.30
CA VAL A 138 8.10 -0.11 4.44
C VAL A 138 8.14 -1.11 5.59
N PRO A 139 9.23 -1.12 6.39
CA PRO A 139 9.26 -1.87 7.64
C PRO A 139 8.14 -1.42 8.57
N LEU A 140 7.59 -2.36 9.33
CA LEU A 140 6.68 -2.03 10.41
C LEU A 140 7.43 -1.29 11.53
N ASN A 141 6.74 -0.37 12.18
CA ASN A 141 7.20 0.18 13.44
C ASN A 141 7.14 -0.92 14.52
N GLY A 142 8.00 -0.79 15.53
CA GLY A 142 7.89 -1.59 16.74
C GLY A 142 6.61 -1.24 17.52
N ASP A 143 6.19 -2.16 18.39
CA ASP A 143 5.02 -1.96 19.25
C ASP A 143 5.12 -0.65 20.05
N GLY A 144 4.00 0.07 20.18
CA GLY A 144 3.89 1.27 21.02
C GLY A 144 4.24 2.60 20.35
N THR A 145 4.46 2.62 19.03
CA THR A 145 4.59 3.90 18.30
C THR A 145 3.19 4.46 18.06
N VAL A 146 2.90 5.63 18.63
CA VAL A 146 1.60 6.29 18.55
C VAL A 146 1.73 7.63 17.83
N PHE A 147 0.79 7.94 16.94
CA PHE A 147 0.65 9.25 16.31
C PHE A 147 -0.75 9.79 16.63
N GLY A 148 -0.81 10.82 17.47
CA GLY A 148 -2.08 11.29 18.02
C GLY A 148 -2.72 10.23 18.91
N GLU A 149 -3.86 9.69 18.48
CA GLU A 149 -4.61 8.64 19.18
C GLU A 149 -4.51 7.25 18.54
N PHE A 150 -3.76 7.13 17.43
CA PHE A 150 -3.69 5.90 16.65
C PHE A 150 -2.31 5.24 16.75
N ASP A 151 -2.28 3.92 16.81
CA ASP A 151 -1.05 3.14 16.69
C ASP A 151 -0.49 3.26 15.27
N ALA A 152 0.75 3.69 15.10
CA ALA A 152 1.41 3.78 13.81
C ALA A 152 1.98 2.43 13.40
N LEU A 153 1.37 1.77 12.40
CA LEU A 153 1.86 0.49 11.86
C LEU A 153 3.22 0.65 11.17
N ALA A 154 3.39 1.75 10.44
CA ALA A 154 4.63 2.10 9.76
C ALA A 154 4.66 3.61 9.49
N GLY A 155 5.84 4.12 9.17
CA GLY A 155 6.00 5.48 8.66
C GLY A 155 7.24 5.61 7.79
N LEU A 156 7.25 6.65 6.98
CA LEU A 156 8.42 7.09 6.23
C LEU A 156 8.58 8.60 6.47
N GLN A 157 9.78 8.96 6.89
CA GLN A 157 10.18 10.35 7.10
C GLN A 157 11.27 10.71 6.09
N ILE A 158 11.03 11.77 5.33
CA ILE A 158 12.04 12.49 4.58
C ILE A 158 12.49 13.64 5.49
N PRO A 159 13.69 13.54 6.07
CA PRO A 159 14.17 14.53 7.02
C PRO A 159 14.34 15.89 6.35
N ARG A 160 14.37 16.94 7.18
CA ARG A 160 14.60 18.31 6.73
C ARG A 160 15.86 18.41 5.89
N ASP A 161 15.74 18.94 4.67
CA ASP A 161 16.88 19.23 3.80
C ASP A 161 17.43 20.66 3.99
N GLU A 162 18.42 21.04 3.19
CA GLU A 162 19.04 22.38 3.23
C GLU A 162 18.06 23.51 2.86
N THR A 163 17.00 23.19 2.13
CA THR A 163 15.95 24.15 1.77
C THR A 163 14.96 24.35 2.91
N GLY A 164 15.02 23.53 3.96
CA GLY A 164 14.06 23.54 5.07
C GLY A 164 12.85 22.64 4.84
N TYR A 165 12.78 21.93 3.71
CA TYR A 165 11.68 21.04 3.35
C TYR A 165 11.77 19.71 4.08
N SER A 166 10.64 19.22 4.61
CA SER A 166 10.50 17.84 5.11
C SER A 166 9.13 17.26 4.74
N PHE A 167 9.06 15.94 4.65
CA PHE A 167 7.83 15.22 4.33
C PHE A 167 7.71 13.96 5.17
N ASP A 168 6.53 13.75 5.75
CA ASP A 168 6.22 12.58 6.55
C ASP A 168 4.97 11.89 6.01
N ILE A 169 4.99 10.56 6.02
CA ILE A 169 3.82 9.70 5.80
C ILE A 169 3.75 8.65 6.89
N ALA A 170 2.56 8.45 7.46
CA ALA A 170 2.28 7.47 8.48
C ALA A 170 1.03 6.65 8.13
N TRP A 171 1.09 5.34 8.36
CA TRP A 171 -0.06 4.44 8.27
C TRP A 171 -0.53 4.09 9.66
N LEU A 172 -1.66 4.66 10.06
CA LEU A 172 -2.20 4.61 11.40
C LEU A 172 -3.28 3.54 11.49
N HIS A 173 -3.17 2.62 12.43
CA HIS A 173 -4.02 1.44 12.53
C HIS A 173 -5.45 1.82 12.92
N THR A 174 -6.43 1.32 12.18
CA THR A 174 -7.86 1.58 12.44
C THR A 174 -8.65 0.26 12.46
N PRO A 175 -8.34 -0.70 13.35
CA PRO A 175 -8.79 -2.09 13.27
C PRO A 175 -10.31 -2.27 13.28
N THR A 176 -11.04 -1.30 13.85
CA THR A 176 -12.50 -1.30 13.92
C THR A 176 -13.17 -0.79 12.63
N ASN A 177 -12.43 -0.14 11.74
CA ASN A 177 -12.92 0.39 10.46
C ASN A 177 -13.04 -0.71 9.40
N VAL A 178 -13.94 -1.67 9.63
CA VAL A 178 -14.10 -2.87 8.79
C VAL A 178 -15.15 -2.72 7.69
N GLY A 179 -15.56 -1.49 7.38
CA GLY A 179 -16.57 -1.19 6.36
C GLY A 179 -16.23 -1.72 4.97
N TRP A 180 -14.94 -1.85 4.66
CA TRP A 180 -14.42 -2.42 3.41
C TRP A 180 -14.97 -3.81 3.10
N LYS A 181 -15.35 -4.62 4.11
CA LYS A 181 -15.91 -5.97 3.91
C LYS A 181 -17.20 -5.97 3.10
N ARG A 182 -17.91 -4.83 3.06
CA ARG A 182 -19.14 -4.63 2.29
C ARG A 182 -18.91 -3.87 0.98
N ALA A 183 -17.68 -3.48 0.66
CA ALA A 183 -17.37 -2.74 -0.56
C ALA A 183 -17.65 -3.60 -1.80
N PRO A 184 -18.12 -3.01 -2.92
CA PRO A 184 -18.40 -3.75 -4.16
C PRO A 184 -17.21 -4.59 -4.65
N ASP A 185 -15.99 -4.11 -4.41
CA ASP A 185 -14.74 -4.76 -4.80
C ASP A 185 -14.49 -6.12 -4.14
N VAL A 186 -15.12 -6.39 -2.99
CA VAL A 186 -14.96 -7.66 -2.27
C VAL A 186 -15.63 -8.81 -3.03
N GLY A 187 -16.90 -8.61 -3.41
CA GLY A 187 -17.74 -9.63 -4.03
C GLY A 187 -17.63 -9.65 -5.55
N ASN A 188 -17.86 -8.50 -6.19
CA ASN A 188 -18.05 -8.42 -7.64
C ASN A 188 -16.77 -8.76 -8.41
N GLN A 189 -15.61 -8.43 -7.84
CA GLN A 189 -14.31 -8.65 -8.48
C GLN A 189 -13.63 -9.95 -8.06
N ARG A 190 -14.26 -10.80 -7.22
CA ARG A 190 -13.61 -12.01 -6.69
C ARG A 190 -13.09 -12.95 -7.79
N ARG A 191 -13.90 -13.19 -8.83
CA ARG A 191 -13.50 -14.07 -9.94
C ARG A 191 -12.36 -13.46 -10.76
N LYS A 192 -12.44 -12.17 -11.07
CA LYS A 192 -11.39 -11.44 -11.80
C LYS A 192 -10.09 -11.38 -11.00
N ARG A 193 -10.18 -11.08 -9.70
CA ARG A 193 -9.05 -11.10 -8.76
C ARG A 193 -8.33 -12.44 -8.75
N LYS A 194 -9.05 -13.56 -8.73
CA LYS A 194 -8.44 -14.89 -8.82
C LYS A 194 -7.57 -15.04 -10.08
N LEU A 195 -8.06 -14.60 -11.23
CA LEU A 195 -7.32 -14.65 -12.49
C LEU A 195 -6.09 -13.73 -12.49
N VAL A 196 -6.19 -12.54 -11.87
CA VAL A 196 -5.04 -11.64 -11.69
C VAL A 196 -3.98 -12.31 -10.82
N VAL A 197 -4.39 -12.88 -9.69
CA VAL A 197 -3.49 -13.59 -8.76
C VAL A 197 -2.82 -14.78 -9.46
N GLU A 198 -3.55 -15.57 -10.25
CA GLU A 198 -2.97 -16.69 -11.01
C GLU A 198 -1.87 -16.23 -11.97
N LYS A 199 -2.08 -15.11 -12.68
CA LYS A 199 -1.05 -14.51 -13.56
C LYS A 199 0.18 -14.05 -12.77
N MET A 200 -0.02 -13.38 -11.63
CA MET A 200 1.08 -12.96 -10.76
C MET A 200 1.86 -14.16 -10.21
N ILE A 201 1.18 -15.24 -9.81
CA ILE A 201 1.84 -16.47 -9.33
C ILE A 201 2.63 -17.17 -10.43
N ALA A 202 2.12 -17.19 -11.67
CA ALA A 202 2.86 -17.73 -12.79
C ALA A 202 4.20 -16.99 -13.00
N MET A 203 4.18 -15.65 -12.91
CA MET A 203 5.40 -14.82 -12.98
C MET A 203 6.35 -15.09 -11.80
N PHE A 204 5.81 -15.17 -10.57
CA PHE A 204 6.61 -15.46 -9.38
C PHE A 204 7.36 -16.81 -9.47
N LYS A 205 6.68 -17.84 -10.01
CA LYS A 205 7.27 -19.16 -10.23
C LYS A 205 8.31 -19.16 -11.35
N SER A 206 8.05 -18.48 -12.47
CA SER A 206 8.98 -18.45 -13.61
C SER A 206 10.31 -17.75 -13.29
N GLY A 207 10.27 -16.70 -12.45
CA GLY A 207 11.47 -16.04 -11.93
C GLY A 207 12.25 -16.87 -10.91
N SER A 208 11.60 -17.84 -10.25
CA SER A 208 12.24 -18.73 -9.29
C SER A 208 13.02 -19.88 -9.93
N HIS A 209 12.73 -20.23 -11.20
CA HIS A 209 13.40 -21.30 -11.95
C HIS A 209 14.70 -20.87 -12.67
N ARG A 210 15.01 -19.57 -12.73
CA ARG A 210 16.25 -19.07 -13.38
C ARG A 210 17.45 -18.93 -12.43
N GLN A 211 17.34 -19.41 -11.18
CA GLN A 211 18.38 -19.28 -10.15
C GLN A 211 18.81 -20.65 -9.56
N GLN A 212 18.60 -21.75 -10.29
CA GLN A 212 19.18 -23.06 -9.98
C GLN A 212 20.25 -23.42 -11.01
#